data_AF-A0A955ABU5-F1
#
_entry.id   AF-A0A955ABU5-F1
#
_cell.length_a   1.000
_cell.length_b   1.000
_cell.length_c   1.000
_cell.angle_alpha   90.00
_cell.angle_beta   90.00
_cell.angle_gamma   90.00
#
_symmetry.space_group_name_H-M   'P 1'
#
loop_
_entity.id
_entity.type
_entity.pdbx_description
1 polymer ?
#
loop_
_entity_poly.entity_id
_entity_poly.type
_entity_poly.pdbx_seq_one_letter_code
_entity_poly.pdbx_strand_id
1 'polypeptide(L)'
;MTKRKKRTQKGNLDFLTDDELLDMRMCDLKISIAGTVIEERIEQLYDELAERGISFRPHCWLSDEWFSPDGVPGIAIPFYLAHPRLMRLERKQILDVEGGTHEWFMKILRHEAGHTIDTAYRLRRRKSYRETFGRVSAPYPNYYRPKPYSRSFVQHLDMWYAQSHHVEDYVESFAVWLRPRSRWRTQYKGWPALKKLEYVNDVMGELVDRKPLVTSRAHIDPLRTV
;
A
#
# COMPACT_ATOMS: atom_id res chain seq x y z
N MET A 1 -35.73 24.56 -26.44
CA MET A 1 -34.61 24.79 -25.51
C MET A 1 -34.30 23.54 -24.66
N THR A 2 -33.95 22.40 -25.27
CA THR A 2 -33.99 21.11 -24.52
C THR A 2 -32.87 20.12 -24.83
N LYS A 3 -31.82 20.51 -25.57
CA LYS A 3 -30.64 19.65 -25.82
C LYS A 3 -29.37 20.07 -25.06
N ARG A 4 -29.37 21.23 -24.39
CA ARG A 4 -28.18 21.77 -23.71
C ARG A 4 -28.02 21.31 -22.25
N LYS A 5 -29.07 20.78 -21.61
CA LYS A 5 -29.03 20.28 -20.22
C LYS A 5 -28.53 18.84 -20.06
N LYS A 6 -28.59 18.00 -21.11
CA LYS A 6 -28.15 16.59 -21.03
C LYS A 6 -26.64 16.39 -21.17
N ARG A 7 -25.89 17.42 -21.56
CA ARG A 7 -24.45 17.32 -21.87
C ARG A 7 -23.55 17.71 -20.70
N THR A 8 -24.10 18.26 -19.62
CA THR A 8 -23.40 18.71 -18.41
C THR A 8 -23.47 17.74 -17.22
N GLN A 9 -24.27 16.67 -17.30
CA GLN A 9 -24.31 15.63 -16.25
C GLN A 9 -23.34 14.46 -16.49
N LYS A 10 -22.83 14.32 -17.73
CA LYS A 10 -21.91 13.24 -18.12
C LYS A 10 -20.49 13.55 -17.64
N GLY A 11 -20.27 13.45 -16.33
CA GLY A 11 -18.95 13.72 -15.73
C GLY A 11 -18.97 14.06 -14.24
N ASN A 12 -20.14 14.24 -13.62
CA ASN A 12 -20.22 14.32 -12.17
C ASN A 12 -20.76 13.01 -11.63
N LEU A 13 -19.86 12.19 -11.08
CA LEU A 13 -20.18 10.88 -10.53
C LEU A 13 -21.25 10.97 -9.43
N ASP A 14 -21.35 12.09 -8.71
CA ASP A 14 -22.32 12.25 -7.61
C ASP A 14 -23.78 12.05 -8.02
N PHE A 15 -24.11 12.28 -9.29
CA PHE A 15 -25.47 12.17 -9.80
C PHE A 15 -25.79 10.84 -10.49
N LEU A 16 -24.81 9.95 -10.65
CA LEU A 16 -25.02 8.66 -11.28
C LEU A 16 -25.63 7.66 -10.27
N THR A 17 -26.60 6.89 -10.74
CA THR A 17 -27.17 5.76 -9.97
C THR A 17 -26.14 4.64 -9.81
N ASP A 18 -26.44 3.66 -8.95
CA ASP A 18 -25.52 2.51 -8.80
C ASP A 18 -25.43 1.72 -10.11
N ASP A 19 -26.56 1.45 -10.77
CA ASP A 19 -26.60 0.72 -12.04
C ASP A 19 -25.83 1.47 -13.14
N GLU A 20 -25.98 2.80 -13.23
CA GLU A 20 -25.23 3.61 -14.19
C GLU A 20 -23.71 3.54 -13.96
N LEU A 21 -23.26 3.44 -12.70
CA LEU A 21 -21.83 3.30 -12.38
C LEU A 21 -21.31 1.88 -12.63
N LEU A 22 -22.12 0.86 -12.33
CA LEU A 22 -21.77 -0.54 -12.56
C LEU A 22 -21.69 -0.88 -14.06
N ASP A 23 -22.48 -0.20 -14.90
CA ASP A 23 -22.43 -0.33 -16.36
C ASP A 23 -21.28 0.47 -17.02
N MET A 24 -20.55 1.29 -16.26
CA MET A 24 -19.41 2.05 -16.78
C MET A 24 -18.13 1.21 -16.80
N ARG A 25 -17.34 1.36 -17.87
CA ARG A 25 -15.95 0.90 -17.88
C ARG A 25 -15.13 1.74 -16.90
N MET A 26 -14.17 1.12 -16.22
CA MET A 26 -13.37 1.80 -15.21
C MET A 26 -12.59 2.99 -15.79
N CYS A 27 -11.99 2.83 -16.98
CA CYS A 27 -11.35 3.91 -17.73
C CYS A 27 -12.26 5.12 -18.07
N ASP A 28 -13.59 4.94 -18.11
CA ASP A 28 -14.54 6.01 -18.40
C ASP A 28 -14.94 6.85 -17.17
N LEU A 29 -14.50 6.47 -15.96
CA LEU A 29 -14.79 7.18 -14.70
C LEU A 29 -14.13 8.57 -14.64
N LYS A 30 -13.06 8.82 -15.41
CA LYS A 30 -12.34 10.11 -15.49
C LYS A 30 -11.89 10.65 -14.13
N ILE A 31 -11.47 9.76 -13.25
CA ILE A 31 -10.90 10.09 -11.94
C ILE A 31 -9.37 10.17 -12.00
N SER A 32 -8.79 10.93 -11.08
CA SER A 32 -7.36 11.13 -10.94
C SER A 32 -6.96 11.13 -9.47
N ILE A 33 -5.67 10.92 -9.20
CA ILE A 33 -5.10 11.10 -7.85
C ILE A 33 -5.02 12.59 -7.48
N ALA A 34 -4.57 13.43 -8.43
CA ALA A 34 -4.38 14.86 -8.20
C ALA A 34 -5.67 15.55 -7.75
N GLY A 35 -5.57 16.39 -6.74
CA GLY A 35 -6.68 17.12 -6.11
C GLY A 35 -7.58 16.26 -5.23
N THR A 36 -7.16 15.07 -4.82
CA THR A 36 -7.94 14.17 -3.97
C THR A 36 -7.27 13.87 -2.65
N VAL A 37 -8.02 13.28 -1.71
CA VAL A 37 -7.48 12.76 -0.44
C VAL A 37 -6.41 11.69 -0.62
N ILE A 38 -6.32 11.05 -1.80
CA ILE A 38 -5.24 10.10 -2.11
C ILE A 38 -3.91 10.86 -2.22
N GLU A 39 -3.89 11.99 -2.92
CA GLU A 39 -2.68 12.81 -3.08
C GLU A 39 -2.14 13.28 -1.73
N GLU A 40 -3.01 13.78 -0.84
CA GLU A 40 -2.63 14.19 0.51
C GLU A 40 -1.98 13.05 1.31
N ARG A 41 -2.52 11.83 1.20
CA ARG A 41 -1.99 10.65 1.91
C ARG A 41 -0.68 10.15 1.30
N ILE A 42 -0.52 10.27 -0.01
CA ILE A 42 0.75 9.98 -0.71
C ILE A 42 1.84 10.97 -0.27
N GLU A 43 1.53 12.27 -0.24
CA GLU A 43 2.49 13.28 0.23
C GLU A 43 2.86 13.04 1.70
N GLN A 44 1.89 12.66 2.55
CA GLN A 44 2.21 12.22 3.91
C GLN A 44 3.18 11.03 3.93
N LEU A 45 2.99 9.99 3.12
CA LEU A 45 3.96 8.89 3.04
C LEU A 45 5.35 9.40 2.64
N TYR A 46 5.43 10.31 1.67
CA TYR A 46 6.70 10.87 1.23
C TYR A 46 7.39 11.67 2.33
N ASP A 47 6.64 12.43 3.12
CA ASP A 47 7.17 13.12 4.29
C ASP A 47 7.67 12.12 5.34
N GLU A 48 6.93 11.05 5.62
CA GLU A 48 7.35 10.00 6.56
C GLU A 48 8.64 9.28 6.12
N LEU A 49 8.81 9.04 4.82
CA LEU A 49 10.04 8.49 4.26
C LEU A 49 11.20 9.49 4.35
N ALA A 50 10.94 10.76 4.04
CA ALA A 50 11.92 11.83 4.09
C ALA A 50 12.41 12.09 5.52
N GLU A 51 11.53 12.06 6.52
CA GLU A 51 11.87 12.14 7.95
C GLU A 51 12.82 11.01 8.40
N ARG A 52 12.83 9.90 7.67
CA ARG A 52 13.75 8.76 7.87
C ARG A 52 15.01 8.83 7.00
N GLY A 53 15.20 9.90 6.24
CA GLY A 53 16.34 10.08 5.33
C GLY A 53 16.24 9.27 4.03
N ILE A 54 15.06 8.69 3.74
CA ILE A 54 14.83 7.92 2.51
C ILE A 54 14.30 8.89 1.44
N SER A 55 15.15 9.19 0.45
CA SER A 55 14.80 10.09 -0.66
C SER A 55 13.93 9.43 -1.75
N PHE A 56 13.83 8.11 -1.74
CA PHE A 56 13.02 7.37 -2.70
C PHE A 56 11.52 7.60 -2.46
N ARG A 57 10.81 7.95 -3.54
CA ARG A 57 9.35 8.17 -3.56
C ARG A 57 8.69 7.13 -4.47
N PRO A 58 7.93 6.16 -3.93
CA PRO A 58 7.10 5.26 -4.73
C PRO A 58 6.23 6.02 -5.73
N HIS A 59 6.23 5.66 -7.01
CA HIS A 59 5.20 6.20 -7.91
C HIS A 59 3.87 5.49 -7.65
N CYS A 60 2.77 6.23 -7.74
CA CYS A 60 1.43 5.70 -7.46
C CYS A 60 0.52 5.85 -8.68
N TRP A 61 -0.38 4.91 -8.89
CA TRP A 61 -1.42 4.97 -9.93
C TRP A 61 -2.73 4.34 -9.45
N LEU A 62 -3.84 4.66 -10.11
CA LEU A 62 -5.13 4.04 -9.83
C LEU A 62 -5.23 2.68 -10.51
N SER A 63 -5.76 1.68 -9.81
CA SER A 63 -6.07 0.31 -10.25
C SER A 63 -7.41 -0.13 -9.68
N ASP A 64 -7.78 -1.38 -9.91
CA ASP A 64 -8.86 -2.12 -9.24
C ASP A 64 -8.58 -2.40 -7.75
N GLU A 65 -7.37 -2.81 -7.39
CA GLU A 65 -7.00 -3.16 -6.00
C GLU A 65 -5.66 -2.56 -5.52
N TRP A 66 -5.32 -2.79 -4.25
CA TRP A 66 -4.02 -2.43 -3.66
C TRP A 66 -2.97 -3.48 -4.00
N PHE A 67 -1.84 -3.08 -4.58
CA PHE A 67 -0.67 -3.95 -4.70
C PHE A 67 0.60 -3.19 -5.09
N SER A 68 1.74 -3.86 -4.87
CA SER A 68 3.05 -3.45 -5.37
C SER A 68 3.61 -4.55 -6.28
N PRO A 69 3.69 -4.34 -7.61
CA PRO A 69 4.08 -5.39 -8.53
C PRO A 69 5.56 -5.76 -8.43
N ASP A 70 5.88 -7.05 -8.63
CA ASP A 70 7.27 -7.50 -8.60
C ASP A 70 8.12 -6.79 -9.66
N GLY A 71 9.30 -6.31 -9.25
CA GLY A 71 10.22 -5.60 -10.14
C GLY A 71 9.82 -4.16 -10.51
N VAL A 72 8.66 -3.68 -10.05
CA VAL A 72 8.20 -2.31 -10.23
C VAL A 72 8.11 -1.62 -8.87
N PRO A 73 8.97 -0.63 -8.59
CA PRO A 73 8.94 0.08 -7.33
C PRO A 73 7.85 1.18 -7.37
N GLY A 74 6.59 0.77 -7.40
CA GLY A 74 5.45 1.66 -7.18
C GLY A 74 4.20 0.95 -6.66
N ILE A 75 3.16 1.73 -6.38
CA ILE A 75 1.96 1.30 -5.64
C ILE A 75 0.70 1.52 -6.51
N ALA A 76 -0.04 0.45 -6.74
CA ALA A 76 -1.41 0.48 -7.25
C ALA A 76 -2.39 0.82 -6.12
N ILE A 77 -3.31 1.75 -6.38
CA ILE A 77 -4.31 2.23 -5.41
C ILE A 77 -5.71 2.00 -5.98
N PRO A 78 -6.65 1.41 -5.23
CA PRO A 78 -8.01 1.17 -5.71
C PRO A 78 -8.72 2.46 -6.13
N PHE A 79 -9.33 2.43 -7.31
CA PHE A 79 -9.99 3.57 -7.94
C PHE A 79 -11.17 4.10 -7.12
N TYR A 80 -11.86 3.22 -6.38
CA TYR A 80 -13.02 3.61 -5.60
C TYR A 80 -12.67 4.62 -4.49
N LEU A 81 -11.41 4.68 -4.06
CA LEU A 81 -10.92 5.67 -3.08
C LEU A 81 -10.79 7.08 -3.66
N ALA A 82 -10.79 7.23 -4.99
CA ALA A 82 -10.59 8.51 -5.64
C ALA A 82 -11.85 9.40 -5.63
N HIS A 83 -13.02 8.87 -5.24
CA HIS A 83 -14.26 9.63 -5.23
C HIS A 83 -15.27 9.14 -4.18
N PRO A 84 -15.89 10.01 -3.37
CA PRO A 84 -16.85 9.60 -2.32
C PRO A 84 -18.03 8.77 -2.83
N ARG A 85 -18.55 9.08 -4.03
CA ARG A 85 -19.60 8.28 -4.68
C ARG A 85 -19.19 6.82 -4.89
N LEU A 86 -17.95 6.58 -5.31
CA LEU A 86 -17.44 5.24 -5.60
C LEU A 86 -17.21 4.48 -4.30
N MET A 87 -16.67 5.13 -3.26
CA MET A 87 -16.60 4.54 -1.92
C MET A 87 -17.97 4.12 -1.38
N ARG A 88 -19.03 4.91 -1.63
CA ARG A 88 -20.41 4.53 -1.25
C ARG A 88 -20.88 3.29 -2.01
N LEU A 89 -20.56 3.20 -3.31
CA LEU A 89 -20.93 2.06 -4.14
C LEU A 89 -20.18 0.80 -3.68
N GLU A 90 -18.87 0.90 -3.49
CA GLU A 90 -18.00 -0.17 -2.99
C GLU A 90 -18.54 -0.75 -1.69
N ARG A 91 -18.83 0.11 -0.71
CA ARG A 91 -19.45 -0.31 0.57
C ARG A 91 -20.77 -1.04 0.37
N LYS A 92 -21.57 -0.65 -0.62
CA LYS A 92 -22.86 -1.30 -0.86
C LYS A 92 -22.70 -2.68 -1.51
N GLN A 93 -21.70 -2.85 -2.38
CA GLN A 93 -21.46 -4.10 -3.10
C GLN A 93 -20.65 -5.11 -2.27
N ILE A 94 -19.60 -4.64 -1.60
CA ILE A 94 -18.59 -5.46 -0.92
C ILE A 94 -18.73 -5.42 0.61
N LEU A 95 -19.62 -4.58 1.15
CA LEU A 95 -19.85 -4.35 2.60
C LEU A 95 -18.68 -3.70 3.35
N ASP A 96 -17.57 -3.43 2.66
CA ASP A 96 -16.41 -2.73 3.20
C ASP A 96 -15.84 -1.75 2.16
N VAL A 97 -14.96 -0.85 2.61
CA VAL A 97 -14.14 0.01 1.75
C VAL A 97 -12.73 -0.06 2.27
N GLU A 98 -11.93 -0.98 1.74
CA GLU A 98 -10.53 -1.11 2.13
C GLU A 98 -9.77 0.19 1.79
N GLY A 99 -9.02 0.73 2.75
CA GLY A 99 -8.45 2.08 2.72
C GLY A 99 -9.44 3.24 2.91
N GLY A 100 -10.70 2.97 3.31
CA GLY A 100 -11.75 3.99 3.36
C GLY A 100 -11.57 5.07 4.44
N THR A 101 -10.82 4.79 5.51
CA THR A 101 -10.48 5.76 6.55
C THR A 101 -9.02 6.20 6.41
N HIS A 102 -8.69 7.37 6.96
CA HIS A 102 -7.30 7.87 6.96
C HIS A 102 -6.33 6.86 7.61
N GLU A 103 -6.67 6.36 8.80
CA GLU A 103 -5.81 5.41 9.52
C GLU A 103 -5.59 4.12 8.73
N TRP A 104 -6.67 3.53 8.19
CA TRP A 104 -6.58 2.27 7.46
C TRP A 104 -5.84 2.45 6.12
N PHE A 105 -6.09 3.54 5.39
CA PHE A 105 -5.34 3.87 4.19
C PHE A 105 -3.85 3.99 4.47
N MET A 106 -3.47 4.73 5.52
CA MET A 106 -2.07 4.89 5.89
C MET A 106 -1.45 3.59 6.44
N LYS A 107 -2.24 2.61 6.89
CA LYS A 107 -1.71 1.28 7.21
C LYS A 107 -1.34 0.52 5.94
N ILE A 108 -2.24 0.47 4.96
CA ILE A 108 -2.00 -0.22 3.68
C ILE A 108 -0.90 0.48 2.88
N LEU A 109 -0.95 1.81 2.78
CA LEU A 109 0.04 2.56 2.02
C LEU A 109 1.47 2.36 2.54
N ARG A 110 1.67 2.28 3.87
CA ARG A 110 2.98 1.96 4.46
C ARG A 110 3.40 0.51 4.23
N HIS A 111 2.45 -0.41 4.21
CA HIS A 111 2.69 -1.81 3.86
C HIS A 111 3.19 -1.91 2.41
N GLU A 112 2.47 -1.31 1.46
CA GLU A 112 2.85 -1.29 0.04
C GLU A 112 4.19 -0.54 -0.20
N ALA A 113 4.44 0.53 0.55
CA ALA A 113 5.74 1.20 0.53
C ALA A 113 6.88 0.25 0.95
N GLY A 114 6.63 -0.69 1.86
CA GLY A 114 7.58 -1.73 2.24
C GLY A 114 7.99 -2.62 1.07
N HIS A 115 7.01 -3.14 0.32
CA HIS A 115 7.25 -3.91 -0.91
C HIS A 115 8.02 -3.09 -1.94
N THR A 116 7.65 -1.82 -2.06
CA THR A 116 8.27 -0.89 -2.97
C THR A 116 9.74 -0.65 -2.64
N ILE A 117 10.06 -0.39 -1.37
CA ILE A 117 11.43 -0.19 -0.89
C ILE A 117 12.27 -1.46 -1.07
N ASP A 118 11.72 -2.63 -0.75
CA ASP A 118 12.40 -3.90 -1.01
C ASP A 118 12.75 -4.07 -2.49
N THR A 119 11.81 -3.78 -3.39
CA THR A 119 12.01 -3.85 -4.83
C THR A 119 13.04 -2.84 -5.33
N ALA A 120 12.90 -1.57 -4.92
CA ALA A 120 13.77 -0.47 -5.32
C ALA A 120 15.24 -0.73 -4.95
N TYR A 121 15.51 -1.28 -3.76
CA TYR A 121 16.86 -1.50 -3.24
C TYR A 121 17.30 -2.97 -3.25
N ARG A 122 16.47 -3.87 -3.79
CA ARG A 122 16.72 -5.33 -3.88
C ARG A 122 17.05 -5.97 -2.55
N LEU A 123 16.35 -5.58 -1.47
CA LEU A 123 16.71 -5.98 -0.10
C LEU A 123 16.57 -7.47 0.13
N ARG A 124 15.55 -8.12 -0.45
CA ARG A 124 15.29 -9.56 -0.38
C ARG A 124 16.39 -10.44 -0.97
N ARG A 125 17.34 -9.86 -1.71
CA ARG A 125 18.52 -10.60 -2.22
C ARG A 125 19.62 -10.73 -1.17
N ARG A 126 19.58 -9.94 -0.09
CA ARG A 126 20.62 -9.93 0.94
C ARG A 126 20.57 -11.21 1.79
N LYS A 127 21.75 -11.73 2.14
CA LYS A 127 21.87 -12.87 3.06
C LYS A 127 21.22 -12.54 4.42
N SER A 128 21.46 -11.34 4.93
CA SER A 128 20.92 -10.87 6.21
C SER A 128 19.39 -10.76 6.21
N TYR A 129 18.76 -10.37 5.10
CA TYR A 129 17.30 -10.42 4.95
C TYR A 129 16.80 -11.84 5.18
N ARG A 130 17.41 -12.81 4.50
CA ARG A 130 17.01 -14.22 4.56
C ARG A 130 17.20 -14.83 5.94
N GLU A 131 18.24 -14.42 6.66
CA GLU A 131 18.49 -14.86 8.03
C GLU A 131 17.49 -14.28 9.04
N THR A 132 16.96 -13.09 8.76
CA THR A 132 16.01 -12.40 9.65
C THR A 132 14.57 -12.81 9.40
N PHE A 133 14.13 -12.85 8.14
CA PHE A 133 12.72 -13.06 7.77
C PHE A 133 12.45 -14.44 7.17
N GLY A 134 13.42 -15.00 6.45
CA GLY A 134 13.28 -16.27 5.73
C GLY A 134 13.43 -16.12 4.22
N ARG A 135 13.14 -17.20 3.48
CA ARG A 135 13.38 -17.26 2.02
C ARG A 135 12.20 -16.67 1.27
N VAL A 136 12.45 -15.65 0.44
CA VAL A 136 11.42 -15.08 -0.44
C VAL A 136 10.93 -16.06 -1.51
N SER A 137 11.74 -17.05 -1.87
CA SER A 137 11.35 -18.11 -2.80
C SER A 137 10.43 -19.17 -2.18
N ALA A 138 10.02 -19.02 -0.93
CA ALA A 138 9.00 -19.90 -0.36
C ALA A 138 7.68 -19.68 -1.14
N PRO A 139 6.91 -20.74 -1.41
CA PRO A 139 5.60 -20.58 -2.03
C PRO A 139 4.67 -19.83 -1.07
N TYR A 140 3.88 -18.90 -1.61
CA TYR A 140 2.76 -18.33 -0.86
C TYR A 140 1.76 -19.43 -0.54
N PRO A 141 1.33 -19.58 0.73
CA PRO A 141 0.36 -20.59 1.07
C PRO A 141 -1.03 -20.20 0.53
N ASN A 142 -1.75 -21.16 -0.05
CA ASN A 142 -3.15 -20.94 -0.46
C ASN A 142 -4.04 -20.56 0.75
N TYR A 143 -3.70 -21.06 1.93
CA TYR A 143 -4.33 -20.72 3.21
C TYR A 143 -3.27 -20.75 4.31
N TYR A 144 -3.28 -19.76 5.21
CA TYR A 144 -2.43 -19.77 6.40
C TYR A 144 -3.28 -19.78 7.67
N ARG A 145 -2.81 -20.48 8.70
CA ARG A 145 -3.43 -20.49 10.02
C ARG A 145 -2.56 -19.67 10.96
N PRO A 146 -2.93 -18.41 11.24
CA PRO A 146 -2.13 -17.56 12.11
C PRO A 146 -2.07 -18.15 13.53
N LYS A 147 -0.99 -17.84 14.23
CA LYS A 147 -0.79 -18.13 15.66
C LYS A 147 -0.98 -16.82 16.43
N PRO A 148 -2.17 -16.54 17.01
CA PRO A 148 -2.48 -15.23 17.58
C PRO A 148 -1.55 -14.78 18.71
N TYR A 149 -1.06 -15.73 19.49
CA TYR A 149 -0.18 -15.48 20.63
C TYR A 149 1.31 -15.44 20.26
N SER A 150 1.65 -15.57 18.98
CA SER A 150 3.02 -15.51 18.52
C SER A 150 3.58 -14.11 18.73
N ARG A 151 4.66 -14.01 19.50
CA ARG A 151 5.44 -12.77 19.68
C ARG A 151 6.53 -12.59 18.63
N SER A 152 6.65 -13.53 17.69
CA SER A 152 7.68 -13.48 16.65
C SER A 152 7.35 -12.53 15.51
N PHE A 153 6.14 -11.98 15.46
CA PHE A 153 5.68 -11.11 14.39
C PHE A 153 5.16 -9.80 14.95
N VAL A 154 5.27 -8.74 14.15
CA VAL A 154 4.60 -7.48 14.45
C VAL A 154 3.10 -7.60 14.18
N GLN A 155 2.32 -6.69 14.75
CA GLN A 155 0.90 -6.52 14.47
C GLN A 155 0.71 -5.18 13.78
N HIS A 156 0.39 -5.22 12.48
CA HIS A 156 0.09 -4.03 11.68
C HIS A 156 -1.24 -4.20 10.96
N LEU A 157 -1.30 -4.95 9.85
CA LEU A 157 -2.57 -5.32 9.24
C LEU A 157 -3.26 -6.43 10.04
N ASP A 158 -4.57 -6.56 9.81
CA ASP A 158 -5.41 -7.50 10.55
C ASP A 158 -5.11 -8.96 10.16
N MET A 159 -5.79 -9.91 10.80
CA MET A 159 -5.63 -11.35 10.53
C MET A 159 -4.20 -11.89 10.69
N TRP A 160 -3.36 -11.17 11.44
CA TRP A 160 -1.94 -11.49 11.64
C TRP A 160 -1.19 -11.63 10.31
N TYR A 161 -1.42 -10.68 9.39
CA TYR A 161 -0.94 -10.75 8.01
C TYR A 161 0.57 -10.96 7.87
N ALA A 162 1.37 -10.46 8.81
CA ALA A 162 2.81 -10.73 8.90
C ALA A 162 3.19 -12.23 8.94
N GLN A 163 2.25 -13.12 9.28
CA GLN A 163 2.46 -14.57 9.31
C GLN A 163 2.16 -15.27 7.98
N SER A 164 1.62 -14.57 6.99
CA SER A 164 1.18 -15.16 5.72
C SER A 164 2.36 -15.57 4.84
N HIS A 165 3.44 -14.78 4.81
CA HIS A 165 4.65 -15.06 4.05
C HIS A 165 5.86 -14.29 4.59
N HIS A 166 7.08 -14.73 4.26
CA HIS A 166 8.32 -14.08 4.71
C HIS A 166 8.51 -12.66 4.16
N VAL A 167 7.92 -12.37 3.00
CA VAL A 167 7.89 -11.00 2.47
C VAL A 167 6.90 -10.15 3.27
N GLU A 168 5.69 -10.67 3.54
CA GLU A 168 4.69 -9.97 4.36
C GLU A 168 5.23 -9.63 5.76
N ASP A 169 5.97 -10.53 6.40
CA ASP A 169 6.63 -10.30 7.69
C ASP A 169 7.59 -9.09 7.65
N TYR A 170 8.35 -8.94 6.56
CA TYR A 170 9.23 -7.80 6.36
C TYR A 170 8.46 -6.50 6.15
N VAL A 171 7.47 -6.48 5.26
CA VAL A 171 6.74 -5.24 4.93
C VAL A 171 5.87 -4.76 6.08
N GLU A 172 5.29 -5.68 6.85
CA GLU A 172 4.58 -5.36 8.09
C GLU A 172 5.55 -4.77 9.13
N SER A 173 6.76 -5.34 9.25
CA SER A 173 7.81 -4.80 10.13
C SER A 173 8.26 -3.40 9.67
N PHE A 174 8.40 -3.20 8.36
CA PHE A 174 8.69 -1.90 7.76
C PHE A 174 7.61 -0.86 8.08
N ALA A 175 6.34 -1.22 7.90
CA ALA A 175 5.23 -0.30 8.15
C ALA A 175 5.15 0.14 9.63
N VAL A 176 5.38 -0.77 10.58
CA VAL A 176 5.46 -0.46 12.02
C VAL A 176 6.64 0.45 12.35
N TRP A 177 7.79 0.24 11.70
CA TRP A 177 8.99 1.06 11.87
C TRP A 177 8.81 2.47 11.29
N LEU A 178 8.21 2.58 10.10
CA LEU A 178 8.03 3.83 9.37
C LEU A 178 7.09 4.78 10.10
N ARG A 179 5.98 4.25 10.65
CA ARG A 179 4.92 5.03 11.31
C ARG A 179 5.51 6.12 12.25
N PRO A 180 5.14 7.40 12.07
CA PRO A 180 5.61 8.48 12.92
C PRO A 180 5.34 8.23 14.40
N ARG A 181 6.31 8.63 15.24
CA ARG A 181 6.24 8.50 16.70
C ARG A 181 5.99 7.06 17.18
N SER A 182 6.24 6.06 16.33
CA SER A 182 6.15 4.64 16.68
C SER A 182 7.09 4.32 17.85
N ARG A 183 6.52 3.80 18.94
CA ARG A 183 7.25 3.37 20.14
C ARG A 183 7.64 1.89 20.04
N TRP A 184 7.93 1.41 18.83
CA TRP A 184 8.13 -0.01 18.55
C TRP A 184 9.18 -0.68 19.44
N ARG A 185 10.25 0.03 19.82
CA ARG A 185 11.29 -0.47 20.76
C ARG A 185 10.69 -0.85 22.12
N THR A 186 9.79 -0.02 22.63
CA THR A 186 9.10 -0.28 23.91
C THR A 186 7.98 -1.28 23.73
N GLN A 187 7.18 -1.16 22.67
CA GLN A 187 6.02 -2.02 22.41
C GLN A 187 6.42 -3.48 22.21
N TYR A 188 7.51 -3.74 21.49
CA TYR A 188 8.00 -5.09 21.19
C TYR A 188 9.15 -5.53 22.12
N LYS A 189 9.35 -4.85 23.25
CA LYS A 189 10.40 -5.22 24.21
C LYS A 189 10.23 -6.67 24.67
N GLY A 190 11.27 -7.49 24.51
CA GLY A 190 11.26 -8.91 24.86
C GLY A 190 10.53 -9.82 23.87
N TRP A 191 10.05 -9.28 22.74
CA TRP A 191 9.47 -10.07 21.66
C TRP A 191 10.53 -10.41 20.62
N PRO A 192 10.56 -11.63 20.06
CA PRO A 192 11.47 -11.95 18.95
C PRO A 192 11.27 -11.05 17.71
N ALA A 193 10.07 -10.49 17.51
CA ALA A 193 9.79 -9.50 16.47
C ALA A 193 10.68 -8.24 16.56
N LEU A 194 11.18 -7.89 17.76
CA LEU A 194 12.05 -6.73 17.94
C LEU A 194 13.31 -6.80 17.08
N LYS A 195 13.91 -7.99 16.95
CA LYS A 195 15.09 -8.22 16.11
C LYS A 195 14.83 -7.86 14.64
N LYS A 196 13.60 -8.09 14.16
CA LYS A 196 13.20 -7.77 12.78
C LYS A 196 13.07 -6.25 12.60
N LEU A 197 12.51 -5.56 13.59
CA LEU A 197 12.41 -4.11 13.59
C LEU A 197 13.79 -3.43 13.70
N GLU A 198 14.71 -3.99 14.49
CA GLU A 198 16.11 -3.57 14.54
C GLU A 198 16.81 -3.77 13.20
N TYR A 199 16.63 -4.94 12.56
CA TYR A 199 17.13 -5.18 11.22
C TYR A 199 16.60 -4.16 10.20
N VAL A 200 15.29 -3.87 10.21
CA VAL A 200 14.70 -2.84 9.32
C VAL A 200 15.35 -1.49 9.60
N ASN A 201 15.46 -1.11 10.87
CA ASN A 201 16.08 0.16 11.28
C ASN A 201 17.50 0.31 10.73
N ASP A 202 18.32 -0.73 10.85
CA ASP A 202 19.71 -0.69 10.43
C ASP A 202 19.83 -0.66 8.91
N VAL A 203 19.06 -1.49 8.20
CA VAL A 203 19.03 -1.48 6.73
C VAL A 203 18.55 -0.14 6.19
N MET A 204 17.50 0.45 6.75
CA MET A 204 17.02 1.77 6.31
C MET A 204 18.06 2.87 6.58
N GLY A 205 18.83 2.76 7.66
CA GLY A 205 19.97 3.64 7.92
C GLY A 205 21.06 3.56 6.85
N GLU A 206 21.32 2.37 6.29
CA GLU A 206 22.25 2.21 5.16
C GLU A 206 21.74 2.83 3.85
N LEU A 207 20.41 2.97 3.70
CA LEU A 207 19.77 3.51 2.51
C LEU A 207 19.69 5.04 2.50
N VAL A 208 20.01 5.71 3.61
CA VAL A 208 20.06 7.17 3.67
C VAL A 208 20.98 7.70 2.57
N ASP A 209 20.48 8.64 1.79
CA ASP A 209 21.14 9.24 0.61
C ASP A 209 21.55 8.26 -0.51
N ARG A 210 21.08 7.01 -0.46
CA ARG A 210 21.32 6.02 -1.52
C ARG A 210 20.24 6.08 -2.59
N LYS A 211 20.67 6.07 -3.85
CA LYS A 211 19.77 5.95 -5.00
C LYS A 211 19.21 4.53 -5.12
N PRO A 212 17.95 4.36 -5.54
CA PRO A 212 17.38 3.05 -5.81
C PRO A 212 18.10 2.36 -6.98
N LEU A 213 18.17 1.02 -6.92
CA LEU A 213 18.76 0.17 -7.96
C LEU A 213 17.77 -0.18 -9.07
N VAL A 214 16.48 -0.16 -8.76
CA VAL A 214 15.39 -0.36 -9.72
C VAL A 214 14.64 0.97 -9.84
N THR A 215 14.48 1.46 -11.06
CA THR A 215 13.87 2.77 -11.36
C THR A 215 12.72 2.66 -12.37
N SER A 216 12.17 1.45 -12.56
CA SER A 216 11.02 1.24 -13.44
C SER A 216 9.84 2.08 -12.97
N ARG A 217 9.16 2.75 -13.91
CA ARG A 217 7.93 3.51 -13.67
C ARG A 217 6.73 2.91 -14.42
N ALA A 218 6.80 1.62 -14.73
CA ALA A 218 5.68 0.91 -15.32
C ALA A 218 4.45 0.99 -14.39
N HIS A 219 3.26 1.05 -14.98
CA HIS A 219 2.00 0.89 -14.25
C HIS A 219 1.41 -0.44 -14.71
N ILE A 220 1.30 -1.40 -13.78
CA ILE A 220 0.67 -2.70 -14.01
C ILE A 220 -0.82 -2.57 -13.71
N ASP A 221 -1.66 -3.14 -14.58
CA ASP A 221 -3.13 -3.07 -14.54
C ASP A 221 -3.73 -1.69 -14.23
N PRO A 222 -3.22 -0.60 -14.85
CA PRO A 222 -3.70 0.72 -14.51
C PRO A 222 -5.15 0.92 -14.93
N LEU A 223 -5.91 1.71 -14.17
CA LEU A 223 -7.31 2.03 -14.43
C LEU A 223 -7.62 2.45 -15.88
N ARG A 224 -6.66 3.11 -16.55
CA ARG A 224 -6.82 3.57 -17.94
C ARG A 224 -6.87 2.42 -18.97
N THR A 225 -6.49 1.21 -18.58
CA THR A 225 -6.51 0.01 -19.44
C THR A 225 -7.58 -1.00 -19.02
N VAL A 226 -8.28 -0.74 -17.92
CA VAL A 226 -9.37 -1.56 -17.39
C VAL A 226 -10.74 -0.96 -17.75
#